data_AF-A0A529QHJ9-F1
#
_entry.id   AF-A0A529QHJ9-F1
#
_cell.length_a   1.000
_cell.length_b   1.000
_cell.length_c   1.000
_cell.angle_alpha   90.00
_cell.angle_beta   90.00
_cell.angle_gamma   90.00
#
_symmetry.space_group_name_H-M   'P 1'
#
loop_
_entity.id
_entity.type
_entity.pdbx_description
1 polymer ?
#
loop_
_entity_poly.entity_id
_entity_poly.type
_entity_poly.pdbx_seq_one_letter_code
_entity_poly.pdbx_strand_id
1 'polypeptide(L)'
;PTGQGAISLEPGGQFELSGAPLESIHQTCREGNAHLAQVREIAEPLGVRFLGLGGSPKWSLADTPKMPKSRYEIMTRYMPKVGTKGLDMMYRTCTIQVNLDFESETDMRRKMQVSLKLQPLSTALFANSPFTESRPNGLQSWRGDIWRDTDNQRSGMLEFCFSPDFGFADYVEWALDVPMYFVIRDGQYHDMTGYTFRQFMAGAARNEIPDGLPEMGDWANHLSTLFPD
;
A
#
# COMPACT_ATOMS: atom_id res chain seq x y z
N PRO A 1 -3.77 -14.89 -14.01
CA PRO A 1 -4.02 -15.31 -12.61
C PRO A 1 -4.94 -16.52 -12.60
N THR A 2 -4.73 -17.46 -11.68
CA THR A 2 -5.59 -18.63 -11.48
C THR A 2 -6.38 -18.45 -10.19
N GLY A 3 -7.65 -18.86 -10.16
CA GLY A 3 -8.49 -18.68 -8.96
C GLY A 3 -8.84 -17.21 -8.70
N GLN A 4 -8.76 -16.78 -7.44
CA GLN A 4 -9.15 -15.43 -6.99
C GLN A 4 -8.04 -14.37 -7.15
N GLY A 5 -6.93 -14.69 -7.83
CA GLY A 5 -5.84 -13.73 -8.03
C GLY A 5 -6.23 -12.60 -9.02
N ALA A 6 -5.64 -11.42 -8.82
CA ALA A 6 -5.87 -10.23 -9.63
C ALA A 6 -4.55 -9.63 -10.14
N ILE A 7 -4.59 -9.00 -11.32
CA ILE A 7 -3.49 -8.20 -11.85
C ILE A 7 -3.93 -6.74 -11.81
N SER A 8 -3.06 -5.88 -11.29
CA SER A 8 -3.35 -4.46 -11.09
C SER A 8 -2.17 -3.59 -11.52
N LEU A 9 -2.41 -2.27 -11.58
CA LEU A 9 -1.40 -1.26 -11.87
C LEU A 9 -1.40 -0.23 -10.75
N GLU A 10 -0.21 0.01 -10.21
CA GLU A 10 0.11 1.05 -9.23
C GLU A 10 0.30 2.43 -9.91
N PRO A 11 0.42 3.56 -9.15
CA PRO A 11 0.42 4.90 -9.72
C PRO A 11 1.44 5.14 -10.83
N GLY A 12 2.65 4.58 -10.69
CA GLY A 12 3.75 4.67 -11.66
C GLY A 12 3.72 3.62 -12.78
N GLY A 13 2.67 2.79 -12.84
CA GLY A 13 2.57 1.67 -13.77
C GLY A 13 3.34 0.43 -13.31
N GLN A 14 3.71 0.34 -12.03
CA GLN A 14 4.23 -0.89 -11.46
C GLN A 14 3.18 -2.00 -11.63
N PHE A 15 3.61 -3.15 -12.12
CA PHE A 15 2.73 -4.24 -12.52
C PHE A 15 2.61 -5.25 -11.40
N GLU A 16 1.42 -5.35 -10.83
CA GLU A 16 1.18 -6.11 -9.61
C GLU A 16 0.44 -7.41 -9.89
N LEU A 17 0.84 -8.46 -9.16
CA LEU A 17 0.05 -9.65 -8.92
C LEU A 17 -0.41 -9.67 -7.46
N SER A 18 -1.72 -9.63 -7.25
CA SER A 18 -2.34 -10.07 -6.01
C SER A 18 -2.68 -11.56 -6.17
N GLY A 19 -1.90 -12.43 -5.53
CA GLY A 19 -2.04 -13.88 -5.64
C GLY A 19 -3.31 -14.42 -5.00
N ALA A 20 -3.70 -15.65 -5.35
CA ALA A 20 -4.79 -16.33 -4.66
C ALA A 20 -4.43 -16.65 -3.19
N PRO A 21 -5.41 -16.84 -2.29
CA PRO A 21 -5.16 -17.46 -1.00
C PRO A 21 -4.75 -18.93 -1.22
N LEU A 22 -3.59 -19.31 -0.69
CA LEU A 22 -2.96 -20.62 -0.93
C LEU A 22 -2.54 -21.25 0.39
N GLU A 23 -2.60 -22.58 0.45
CA GLU A 23 -2.34 -23.36 1.67
C GLU A 23 -0.85 -23.56 1.95
N SER A 24 0.02 -23.42 0.94
CA SER A 24 1.45 -23.69 1.09
C SER A 24 2.34 -22.77 0.27
N ILE A 25 3.55 -22.52 0.78
CA ILE A 25 4.59 -21.75 0.09
C ILE A 25 4.98 -22.35 -1.27
N HIS A 26 4.80 -23.66 -1.46
CA HIS A 26 5.06 -24.32 -2.73
C HIS A 26 4.02 -23.93 -3.79
N GLN A 27 2.76 -23.75 -3.39
CA GLN A 27 1.73 -23.23 -4.28
C GLN A 27 2.02 -21.77 -4.63
N THR A 28 2.37 -20.93 -3.63
CA THR A 28 2.76 -19.53 -3.86
C THR A 28 3.93 -19.41 -4.84
N CYS A 29 4.96 -20.23 -4.66
CA CYS A 29 6.11 -20.27 -5.56
C CYS A 29 5.71 -20.67 -7.00
N ARG A 30 4.81 -21.65 -7.16
CA ARG A 30 4.30 -22.04 -8.49
C ARG A 30 3.48 -20.92 -9.14
N GLU A 31 2.61 -20.25 -8.38
CA GLU A 31 1.79 -19.14 -8.89
C GLU A 31 2.67 -17.97 -9.35
N GLY A 32 3.63 -17.54 -8.51
CA GLY A 32 4.56 -16.47 -8.86
C GLY A 32 5.39 -16.79 -10.11
N ASN A 33 5.92 -18.02 -10.23
CA ASN A 33 6.66 -18.44 -11.41
C ASN A 33 5.79 -18.52 -12.67
N ALA A 34 4.54 -18.99 -12.54
CA ALA A 34 3.60 -19.03 -13.66
C ALA A 34 3.28 -17.62 -14.16
N HIS A 35 3.07 -16.67 -13.24
CA HIS A 35 2.87 -15.27 -13.60
C HIS A 35 4.08 -14.68 -14.32
N LEU A 36 5.29 -14.86 -13.78
CA LEU A 36 6.51 -14.36 -14.42
C LEU A 36 6.73 -14.97 -15.81
N ALA A 37 6.42 -16.26 -15.99
CA ALA A 37 6.49 -16.92 -17.29
C ALA A 37 5.50 -16.31 -18.31
N GLN A 38 4.24 -16.10 -17.91
CA GLN A 38 3.21 -15.48 -18.75
C GLN A 38 3.57 -14.04 -19.13
N VAL A 39 4.01 -13.25 -18.16
CA VAL A 39 4.42 -11.86 -18.38
C VAL A 39 5.60 -11.83 -19.35
N ARG A 40 6.58 -12.72 -19.20
CA ARG A 40 7.73 -12.82 -20.10
C ARG A 40 7.33 -13.19 -21.52
N GLU A 41 6.46 -14.20 -21.68
CA GLU A 41 5.96 -14.65 -22.99
C GLU A 41 5.31 -13.51 -23.78
N ILE A 42 4.51 -12.67 -23.12
CA ILE A 42 3.83 -11.54 -23.75
C ILE A 42 4.78 -10.35 -23.97
N ALA A 43 5.66 -10.07 -23.02
CA ALA A 43 6.50 -8.88 -23.04
C ALA A 43 7.71 -9.00 -23.97
N GLU A 44 8.25 -10.20 -24.17
CA GLU A 44 9.44 -10.42 -25.00
C GLU A 44 9.27 -9.95 -26.44
N PRO A 45 8.19 -10.31 -27.18
CA PRO A 45 7.94 -9.82 -28.53
C PRO A 45 7.71 -8.30 -28.60
N LEU A 46 7.27 -7.68 -27.50
CA LEU A 46 7.04 -6.23 -27.40
C LEU A 46 8.34 -5.45 -27.08
N GLY A 47 9.47 -6.13 -26.87
CA GLY A 47 10.71 -5.50 -26.44
C GLY A 47 10.67 -4.97 -25.00
N VAL A 48 9.70 -5.41 -24.20
CA VAL A 48 9.51 -4.99 -22.80
C VAL A 48 10.17 -6.00 -21.86
N ARG A 49 10.68 -5.52 -20.72
CA ARG A 49 11.25 -6.34 -19.64
C ARG A 49 10.77 -5.81 -18.29
N PHE A 50 10.71 -6.70 -17.31
CA PHE A 50 10.33 -6.38 -15.94
C PHE A 50 11.54 -6.46 -15.01
N LEU A 51 11.59 -5.58 -14.03
CA LEU A 51 12.72 -5.43 -13.11
C LEU A 51 12.22 -5.53 -11.67
N GLY A 52 12.72 -6.53 -10.93
CA GLY A 52 12.42 -6.71 -9.52
C GLY A 52 13.37 -5.90 -8.63
N LEU A 53 13.01 -4.67 -8.31
CA LEU A 53 13.73 -3.79 -7.39
C LEU A 53 12.76 -3.08 -6.46
N GLY A 54 13.22 -2.67 -5.27
CA GLY A 54 12.40 -1.90 -4.32
C GLY A 54 12.13 -0.46 -4.78
N GLY A 55 12.92 0.06 -5.73
CA GLY A 55 12.73 1.40 -6.28
C GLY A 55 13.30 1.55 -7.69
N SER A 56 12.73 2.46 -8.49
CA SER A 56 13.18 2.77 -9.86
C SER A 56 14.62 3.30 -9.83
N PRO A 57 15.59 2.57 -10.42
CA PRO A 57 16.99 2.90 -10.28
C PRO A 57 17.44 4.02 -11.22
N LYS A 58 16.64 4.35 -12.24
CA LYS A 58 17.07 5.12 -13.41
C LYS A 58 16.27 6.40 -13.64
N TRP A 59 14.95 6.33 -13.56
CA TRP A 59 14.07 7.41 -14.00
C TRP A 59 13.72 8.37 -12.86
N SER A 60 13.67 9.66 -13.17
CA SER A 60 13.18 10.65 -12.22
C SER A 60 11.67 10.50 -12.00
N LEU A 61 11.15 11.15 -10.97
CA LEU A 61 9.70 11.22 -10.75
C LEU A 61 8.98 11.86 -11.95
N ALA A 62 9.60 12.87 -12.59
CA ALA A 62 9.02 13.55 -13.74
C ALA A 62 8.98 12.66 -15.00
N ASP A 63 9.92 11.73 -15.14
CA ASP A 63 9.98 10.77 -16.25
C ASP A 63 9.02 9.58 -16.05
N THR A 64 8.45 9.42 -14.85
CA THR A 64 7.63 8.27 -14.50
C THR A 64 6.21 8.43 -15.05
N PRO A 65 5.65 7.43 -15.77
CA PRO A 65 4.28 7.47 -16.26
C PRO A 65 3.27 7.60 -15.11
N LYS A 66 2.10 8.17 -15.40
CA LYS A 66 1.00 8.26 -14.43
C LYS A 66 -0.16 7.42 -14.93
N MET A 67 -0.54 6.40 -14.18
CA MET A 67 -1.70 5.58 -14.53
C MET A 67 -3.00 6.39 -14.43
N PRO A 68 -3.91 6.29 -15.42
CA PRO A 68 -5.12 7.13 -15.49
C PRO A 68 -6.23 6.61 -14.56
N LYS A 69 -5.95 6.56 -13.24
CA LYS A 69 -6.91 6.16 -12.20
C LYS A 69 -7.16 7.35 -11.28
N SER A 70 -8.39 7.83 -11.24
CA SER A 70 -8.80 9.05 -10.52
C SER A 70 -8.44 9.03 -9.02
N ARG A 71 -8.47 7.86 -8.36
CA ARG A 71 -7.99 7.72 -6.98
C ARG A 71 -6.55 8.21 -6.77
N TYR A 72 -5.67 8.01 -7.76
CA TYR A 72 -4.27 8.41 -7.67
C TYR A 72 -4.08 9.92 -7.80
N GLU A 73 -5.00 10.63 -8.46
CA GLU A 73 -4.94 12.09 -8.56
C GLU A 73 -5.17 12.75 -7.20
N ILE A 74 -6.12 12.25 -6.42
CA ILE A 74 -6.40 12.71 -5.05
C ILE A 74 -5.14 12.53 -4.19
N MET A 75 -4.58 11.32 -4.16
CA MET A 75 -3.37 11.02 -3.40
C MET A 75 -2.18 11.87 -3.86
N THR A 76 -1.99 12.07 -5.17
CA THR A 76 -0.90 12.88 -5.73
C THR A 76 -0.95 14.33 -5.25
N ARG A 77 -2.14 14.92 -5.13
CA ARG A 77 -2.30 16.27 -4.57
C ARG A 77 -2.12 16.31 -3.05
N TYR A 78 -2.37 15.20 -2.37
CA TYR A 78 -2.33 15.11 -0.92
C TYR A 78 -0.90 14.89 -0.38
N MET A 79 -0.14 13.97 -0.97
CA MET A 79 1.18 13.56 -0.45
C MET A 79 2.12 14.73 -0.10
N PRO A 80 2.27 15.80 -0.92
CA PRO A 80 3.14 16.92 -0.59
C PRO A 80 2.73 17.72 0.67
N LYS A 81 1.50 17.53 1.18
CA LYS A 81 1.00 18.19 2.38
C LYS A 81 1.40 17.48 3.67
N VAL A 82 1.81 16.20 3.59
CA VAL A 82 1.98 15.31 4.75
C VAL A 82 3.37 14.69 4.86
N GLY A 83 4.18 14.77 3.80
CA GLY A 83 5.55 14.27 3.79
C GLY A 83 6.28 14.69 2.52
N THR A 84 7.60 14.51 2.49
CA THR A 84 8.40 14.89 1.31
C THR A 84 8.61 13.73 0.33
N LYS A 85 8.32 12.49 0.73
CA LYS A 85 8.65 11.28 -0.05
C LYS A 85 7.43 10.51 -0.56
N GLY A 86 6.22 10.94 -0.22
CA GLY A 86 5.00 10.21 -0.60
C GLY A 86 4.76 10.08 -2.11
N LEU A 87 5.26 11.04 -2.92
CA LEU A 87 5.21 10.89 -4.38
C LEU A 87 6.18 9.81 -4.87
N ASP A 88 7.37 9.70 -4.29
CA ASP A 88 8.30 8.63 -4.64
C ASP A 88 7.79 7.26 -4.22
N MET A 89 7.12 7.17 -3.07
CA MET A 89 6.39 5.97 -2.66
C MET A 89 5.42 5.52 -3.75
N MET A 90 4.52 6.42 -4.17
CA MET A 90 3.47 6.11 -5.14
C MET A 90 4.03 5.68 -6.51
N TYR A 91 5.00 6.44 -7.02
CA TYR A 91 5.39 6.34 -8.43
C TYR A 91 6.65 5.52 -8.67
N ARG A 92 7.54 5.41 -7.68
CA ARG A 92 8.89 4.87 -7.90
C ARG A 92 9.23 3.68 -7.03
N THR A 93 8.33 3.14 -6.21
CA THR A 93 8.60 1.95 -5.38
C THR A 93 7.81 0.72 -5.81
N CYS A 94 8.34 -0.46 -5.50
CA CYS A 94 7.66 -1.76 -5.60
C CYS A 94 7.86 -2.53 -4.28
N THR A 95 7.00 -3.52 -4.02
CA THR A 95 7.12 -4.39 -2.83
C THR A 95 6.79 -5.84 -3.16
N ILE A 96 7.13 -6.73 -2.24
CA ILE A 96 6.55 -8.07 -2.13
C ILE A 96 5.90 -8.13 -0.75
N GLN A 97 4.63 -8.51 -0.70
CA GLN A 97 3.86 -8.60 0.53
C GLN A 97 3.27 -10.01 0.68
N VAL A 98 3.05 -10.43 1.92
CA VAL A 98 2.28 -11.63 2.26
C VAL A 98 1.08 -11.23 3.10
N ASN A 99 -0.06 -11.86 2.83
CA ASN A 99 -1.29 -11.71 3.61
C ASN A 99 -1.51 -13.00 4.40
N LEU A 100 -1.81 -12.89 5.69
CA LEU A 100 -1.97 -14.03 6.59
C LEU A 100 -3.26 -13.87 7.40
N ASP A 101 -4.03 -14.94 7.51
CA ASP A 101 -5.25 -14.97 8.31
C ASP A 101 -4.96 -15.07 9.81
N PHE A 102 -5.97 -14.76 10.62
CA PHE A 102 -6.00 -14.99 12.06
C PHE A 102 -7.32 -15.65 12.47
N GLU A 103 -7.30 -16.45 13.53
CA GLU A 103 -8.50 -17.17 14.00
C GLU A 103 -9.24 -16.49 15.15
N SER A 104 -8.59 -15.54 15.83
CA SER A 104 -9.14 -14.81 16.98
C SER A 104 -8.42 -13.48 17.19
N GLU A 105 -8.98 -12.60 18.04
CA GLU A 105 -8.31 -11.35 18.44
C GLU A 105 -6.97 -11.60 19.12
N THR A 106 -6.87 -12.65 19.95
CA THR A 106 -5.63 -13.05 20.62
C THR A 106 -4.57 -13.51 19.62
N ASP A 107 -4.97 -14.29 18.60
CA ASP A 107 -4.07 -14.73 17.52
C ASP A 107 -3.62 -13.54 16.65
N MET A 108 -4.55 -12.66 16.27
CA MET A 108 -4.26 -11.40 15.57
C MET A 108 -3.23 -10.56 16.34
N ARG A 109 -3.48 -10.30 17.63
CA ARG A 109 -2.58 -9.54 18.51
C ARG A 109 -1.17 -10.12 18.47
N ARG A 110 -1.05 -11.44 18.67
CA ARG A 110 0.25 -12.13 18.68
C ARG A 110 0.95 -12.01 17.32
N LYS A 111 0.24 -12.25 16.22
CA LYS A 111 0.77 -12.14 14.86
C LYS A 111 1.25 -10.73 14.56
N MET A 112 0.44 -9.71 14.84
CA MET A 112 0.83 -8.30 14.65
C MET A 112 2.05 -7.92 15.47
N GLN A 113 2.09 -8.26 16.76
CA GLN A 113 3.22 -7.93 17.63
C GLN A 113 4.53 -8.59 17.19
N VAL A 114 4.48 -9.85 16.75
CA VAL A 114 5.66 -10.55 16.23
C VAL A 114 6.10 -9.95 14.90
N SER A 115 5.16 -9.75 13.96
CA SER A 115 5.45 -9.18 12.65
C SER A 115 6.06 -7.79 12.75
N LEU A 116 5.46 -6.88 13.53
CA LEU A 116 5.97 -5.52 13.71
C LEU A 116 7.39 -5.50 14.32
N LYS A 117 7.68 -6.36 15.31
CA LYS A 117 9.03 -6.49 15.89
C LYS A 117 10.07 -6.98 14.88
N LEU A 118 9.67 -7.85 13.96
CA LEU A 118 10.55 -8.46 12.97
C LEU A 118 10.59 -7.67 11.66
N GLN A 119 9.72 -6.68 11.46
CA GLN A 119 9.62 -5.95 10.21
C GLN A 119 10.92 -5.22 9.80
N PRO A 120 11.69 -4.58 10.73
CA PRO A 120 12.99 -4.02 10.37
C PRO A 120 14.01 -5.08 9.92
N LEU A 121 13.94 -6.29 10.49
CA LEU A 121 14.79 -7.41 10.07
C LEU A 121 14.41 -7.87 8.66
N SER A 122 13.11 -8.00 8.37
CA SER A 122 12.61 -8.28 7.01
C SER A 122 13.10 -7.21 6.03
N THR A 123 13.00 -5.92 6.40
CA THR A 123 13.48 -4.82 5.55
C THR A 123 14.97 -4.92 5.24
N ALA A 124 15.80 -5.33 6.22
CA ALA A 124 17.22 -5.50 6.02
C ALA A 124 17.56 -6.71 5.13
N LEU A 125 16.88 -7.85 5.33
CA LEU A 125 17.09 -9.07 4.53
C LEU A 125 16.71 -8.89 3.06
N PHE A 126 15.67 -8.10 2.80
CA PHE A 126 15.13 -7.86 1.45
C PHE A 126 15.51 -6.49 0.88
N ALA A 127 16.52 -5.81 1.45
CA ALA A 127 16.98 -4.50 0.98
C ALA A 127 17.47 -4.57 -0.47
N ASN A 128 16.77 -3.87 -1.38
CA ASN A 128 16.98 -4.01 -2.82
C ASN A 128 16.70 -2.70 -3.60
N SER A 129 17.15 -1.54 -3.09
CA SER A 129 16.99 -0.26 -3.79
C SER A 129 18.16 0.73 -3.57
N PRO A 130 19.40 0.37 -3.96
CA PRO A 130 20.58 1.19 -3.69
C PRO A 130 20.87 2.29 -4.74
N PHE A 131 20.05 2.38 -5.79
CA PHE A 131 20.24 3.36 -6.87
C PHE A 131 19.02 4.27 -7.02
N THR A 132 19.29 5.53 -7.35
CA THR A 132 18.29 6.52 -7.77
C THR A 132 18.90 7.32 -8.91
N GLU A 133 18.14 7.54 -9.99
CA GLU A 133 18.58 8.36 -11.14
C GLU A 133 19.97 7.97 -11.70
N SER A 134 20.18 6.66 -11.84
CA SER A 134 21.40 6.01 -12.35
C SER A 134 22.64 6.15 -11.47
N ARG A 135 22.49 6.52 -10.19
CA ARG A 135 23.61 6.68 -9.25
C ARG A 135 23.34 5.98 -7.92
N PRO A 136 24.38 5.53 -7.19
CA PRO A 136 24.22 5.10 -5.81
C PRO A 136 23.60 6.22 -4.96
N ASN A 137 22.57 5.89 -4.18
CA ASN A 137 21.86 6.85 -3.31
C ASN A 137 22.33 6.82 -1.84
N GLY A 138 23.29 5.94 -1.51
CA GLY A 138 23.86 5.81 -0.16
C GLY A 138 23.05 4.92 0.79
N LEU A 139 21.98 4.27 0.31
CA LEU A 139 21.11 3.40 1.09
C LEU A 139 21.13 1.97 0.53
N GLN A 140 20.78 0.99 1.35
CA GLN A 140 20.51 -0.38 0.88
C GLN A 140 19.04 -0.54 0.49
N SER A 141 18.16 0.10 1.27
CA SER A 141 16.72 0.17 1.02
C SER A 141 16.28 1.64 1.00
N TRP A 142 16.40 2.29 -0.15
CA TRP A 142 15.79 3.60 -0.37
C TRP A 142 14.26 3.55 -0.23
N ARG A 143 13.63 2.44 -0.65
CA ARG A 143 12.21 2.18 -0.36
C ARG A 143 11.89 2.29 1.14
N GLY A 144 12.68 1.62 1.99
CA GLY A 144 12.47 1.67 3.44
C GLY A 144 12.60 3.10 3.98
N ASP A 145 13.54 3.88 3.46
CA ASP A 145 13.70 5.29 3.81
C ASP A 145 12.52 6.17 3.36
N ILE A 146 11.98 5.92 2.16
CA ILE A 146 10.81 6.64 1.62
C ILE A 146 9.61 6.57 2.57
N TRP A 147 9.32 5.39 3.11
CA TRP A 147 8.16 5.19 3.98
C TRP A 147 8.24 5.95 5.32
N ARG A 148 9.44 6.39 5.74
CA ARG A 148 9.64 7.19 6.95
C ARG A 148 9.17 8.64 6.84
N ASP A 149 8.89 9.11 5.63
CA ASP A 149 8.43 10.48 5.37
C ASP A 149 7.41 10.52 4.22
N THR A 150 6.51 9.53 4.21
CA THR A 150 5.39 9.43 3.27
C THR A 150 4.15 10.13 3.83
N ASP A 151 3.61 9.64 4.95
CA ASP A 151 2.56 10.27 5.74
C ASP A 151 2.54 9.63 7.14
N ASN A 152 3.11 10.34 8.11
CA ASN A 152 3.33 9.82 9.46
C ASN A 152 2.04 9.59 10.27
N GLN A 153 0.86 9.96 9.74
CA GLN A 153 -0.41 9.62 10.38
C GLN A 153 -0.93 8.23 9.99
N ARG A 154 -0.46 7.68 8.86
CA ARG A 154 -0.94 6.39 8.32
C ARG A 154 0.15 5.35 8.12
N SER A 155 1.43 5.70 8.30
CA SER A 155 2.57 4.82 8.05
C SER A 155 3.49 4.66 9.25
N GLY A 156 4.37 3.65 9.15
CA GLY A 156 5.37 3.34 10.15
C GLY A 156 4.88 2.37 11.21
N MET A 157 5.65 2.27 12.29
CA MET A 157 5.41 1.32 13.36
C MET A 157 4.35 1.84 14.34
N LEU A 158 3.27 1.08 14.48
CA LEU A 158 2.18 1.40 15.41
C LEU A 158 2.56 0.97 16.83
N GLU A 159 3.17 1.87 17.60
CA GLU A 159 3.71 1.56 18.94
C GLU A 159 2.66 0.98 19.89
N PHE A 160 1.40 1.43 19.79
CA PHE A 160 0.30 0.93 20.62
C PHE A 160 0.02 -0.56 20.41
N CYS A 161 0.38 -1.12 19.26
CA CYS A 161 0.24 -2.56 19.00
C CYS A 161 1.11 -3.41 19.94
N PHE A 162 2.16 -2.85 20.56
CA PHE A 162 3.01 -3.57 21.52
C PHE A 162 2.43 -3.65 22.93
N SER A 163 1.32 -2.97 23.21
CA SER A 163 0.58 -3.13 24.45
C SER A 163 0.18 -4.61 24.64
N PRO A 164 0.34 -5.21 25.83
CA PRO A 164 -0.15 -6.57 26.09
C PRO A 164 -1.66 -6.72 25.87
N ASP A 165 -2.40 -5.60 25.98
CA ASP A 165 -3.85 -5.56 25.87
C ASP A 165 -4.35 -5.15 24.48
N PHE A 166 -3.45 -4.85 23.53
CA PHE A 166 -3.79 -4.38 22.16
C PHE A 166 -4.88 -5.25 21.51
N GLY A 167 -5.96 -4.65 21.01
CA GLY A 167 -7.05 -5.37 20.36
C GLY A 167 -7.55 -4.69 19.09
N PHE A 168 -8.62 -5.24 18.53
CA PHE A 168 -9.33 -4.65 17.39
C PHE A 168 -9.81 -3.24 17.70
N ALA A 169 -10.30 -3.00 18.92
CA ALA A 169 -10.79 -1.69 19.34
C ALA A 169 -9.71 -0.60 19.21
N ASP A 170 -8.48 -0.87 19.66
CA ASP A 170 -7.38 0.10 19.56
C ASP A 170 -7.03 0.41 18.09
N TYR A 171 -7.01 -0.63 17.24
CA TYR A 171 -6.75 -0.46 15.82
C TYR A 171 -7.88 0.35 15.14
N VAL A 172 -9.13 0.11 15.52
CA VAL A 172 -10.29 0.87 15.05
C VAL A 172 -10.20 2.33 15.50
N GLU A 173 -9.88 2.60 16.76
CA GLU A 173 -9.73 3.98 17.26
C GLU A 173 -8.65 4.75 16.50
N TRP A 174 -7.49 4.11 16.25
CA TRP A 174 -6.46 4.70 15.40
C TRP A 174 -6.98 4.96 13.99
N ALA A 175 -7.54 3.94 13.33
CA ALA A 175 -8.04 4.04 11.96
C ALA A 175 -9.14 5.09 11.79
N LEU A 176 -10.01 5.28 12.79
CA LEU A 176 -11.06 6.30 12.80
C LEU A 176 -10.51 7.73 12.71
N ASP A 177 -9.33 7.96 13.28
CA ASP A 177 -8.71 9.28 13.37
C ASP A 177 -7.64 9.54 12.29
N VAL A 178 -7.23 8.52 11.53
CA VAL A 178 -6.41 8.75 10.34
C VAL A 178 -7.22 9.52 9.28
N PRO A 179 -6.67 10.59 8.67
CA PRO A 179 -7.34 11.32 7.59
C PRO A 179 -7.72 10.42 6.42
N MET A 180 -8.91 10.61 5.87
CA MET A 180 -9.40 9.88 4.70
C MET A 180 -8.71 10.36 3.41
N TYR A 181 -8.79 9.57 2.36
CA TYR A 181 -8.48 10.05 1.00
C TYR A 181 -9.72 10.30 0.18
N PHE A 182 -10.62 9.32 0.12
CA PHE A 182 -11.78 9.39 -0.74
C PHE A 182 -12.91 8.49 -0.25
N VAL A 183 -14.08 8.71 -0.82
CA VAL A 183 -15.17 7.72 -0.88
C VAL A 183 -15.59 7.52 -2.33
N ILE A 184 -16.35 6.45 -2.60
CA ILE A 184 -16.82 6.12 -3.94
C ILE A 184 -18.34 6.27 -3.98
N ARG A 185 -18.84 7.09 -4.89
CA ARG A 185 -20.29 7.28 -5.13
C ARG A 185 -20.52 7.31 -6.62
N ASP A 186 -21.53 6.59 -7.09
CA ASP A 186 -21.86 6.47 -8.53
C ASP A 186 -20.64 6.13 -9.42
N GLY A 187 -19.71 5.31 -8.91
CA GLY A 187 -18.48 4.92 -9.61
C GLY A 187 -17.41 6.02 -9.69
N GLN A 188 -17.61 7.15 -9.02
CA GLN A 188 -16.68 8.28 -8.97
C GLN A 188 -16.00 8.39 -7.60
N TYR A 189 -14.75 8.83 -7.60
CA TYR A 189 -13.98 9.08 -6.39
C TYR A 189 -14.19 10.53 -5.94
N HIS A 190 -14.67 10.72 -4.71
CA HIS A 190 -14.83 12.04 -4.09
C HIS A 190 -13.69 12.31 -3.12
N ASP A 191 -13.09 13.49 -3.20
CA ASP A 191 -11.97 13.90 -2.33
C ASP A 191 -12.46 14.11 -0.89
N MET A 192 -11.90 13.34 0.05
CA MET A 192 -12.23 13.37 1.47
C MET A 192 -11.02 13.74 2.34
N THR A 193 -10.00 14.34 1.74
CA THR A 193 -8.71 14.62 2.41
C THR A 193 -8.79 15.64 3.56
N GLY A 194 -9.92 16.32 3.72
CA GLY A 194 -10.20 17.23 4.83
C GLY A 194 -10.85 16.58 6.05
N TYR A 195 -11.15 15.27 6.00
CA TYR A 195 -11.96 14.58 7.02
C TYR A 195 -11.23 13.37 7.61
N THR A 196 -11.49 13.08 8.89
CA THR A 196 -11.26 11.74 9.45
C THR A 196 -12.50 10.87 9.27
N PHE A 197 -12.36 9.55 9.37
CA PHE A 197 -13.51 8.65 9.28
C PHE A 197 -14.49 8.88 10.44
N ARG A 198 -13.99 9.24 11.63
CA ARG A 198 -14.81 9.64 12.79
C ARG A 198 -15.69 10.85 12.47
N GLN A 199 -15.14 11.87 11.82
CA GLN A 199 -15.91 13.04 11.38
C GLN A 199 -16.95 12.68 10.32
N PHE A 200 -16.58 11.77 9.40
CA PHE A 200 -17.52 11.28 8.39
C PHE A 200 -18.70 10.52 9.01
N MET A 201 -18.45 9.67 10.02
CA MET A 201 -19.49 9.04 10.85
C MET A 201 -20.39 10.04 11.58
N ALA A 202 -19.84 11.17 11.99
CA ALA A 202 -20.62 12.27 12.58
C ALA A 202 -21.43 13.08 11.54
N GLY A 203 -21.32 12.75 10.24
CA GLY A 203 -22.06 13.39 9.15
C GLY A 203 -21.42 14.68 8.63
N ALA A 204 -20.11 14.89 8.85
CA ALA A 204 -19.41 16.09 8.43
C ALA A 204 -19.52 16.37 6.91
N ALA A 205 -19.60 15.34 6.08
CA ALA A 205 -19.70 15.45 4.62
C ALA A 205 -21.13 15.27 4.07
N ARG A 206 -22.16 15.26 4.93
CA ARG A 206 -23.56 14.95 4.53
C ARG A 206 -24.08 15.78 3.36
N ASN A 207 -23.64 17.04 3.27
CA ASN A 207 -24.11 17.99 2.25
C ASN A 207 -23.04 18.29 1.18
N GLU A 208 -21.87 17.66 1.24
CA GLU A 208 -20.74 17.95 0.33
C GLU A 208 -20.63 16.93 -0.80
N ILE A 209 -21.14 15.71 -0.58
CA ILE A 209 -21.08 14.62 -1.53
C ILE A 209 -22.43 13.87 -1.60
N PRO A 210 -22.76 13.22 -2.74
CA PRO A 210 -23.89 12.31 -2.82
C PRO A 210 -23.79 11.21 -1.76
N ASP A 211 -24.91 10.87 -1.10
CA ASP A 211 -24.95 9.88 -0.02
C ASP A 211 -23.83 10.05 1.01
N GLY A 212 -23.68 11.28 1.53
CA GLY A 212 -22.61 11.72 2.43
C GLY A 212 -22.68 11.17 3.86
N LEU A 213 -23.16 9.95 4.04
CA LEU A 213 -23.05 9.15 5.26
C LEU A 213 -22.22 7.89 4.97
N PRO A 214 -21.45 7.38 5.95
CA PRO A 214 -20.59 6.23 5.72
C PRO A 214 -21.36 4.93 5.56
N GLU A 215 -20.86 4.11 4.64
CA GLU A 215 -21.25 2.72 4.46
C GLU A 215 -20.11 1.77 4.86
N MET A 216 -20.42 0.47 5.02
CA MET A 216 -19.38 -0.54 5.28
C MET A 216 -18.34 -0.62 4.15
N GLY A 217 -18.74 -0.35 2.91
CA GLY A 217 -17.81 -0.24 1.78
C GLY A 217 -16.81 0.91 1.93
N ASP A 218 -17.24 2.05 2.51
CA ASP A 218 -16.35 3.18 2.78
C ASP A 218 -15.34 2.84 3.87
N TRP A 219 -15.76 2.10 4.90
CA TRP A 219 -14.85 1.63 5.94
C TRP A 219 -13.77 0.70 5.37
N ALA A 220 -14.18 -0.29 4.55
CA ALA A 220 -13.23 -1.19 3.89
C ALA A 220 -12.25 -0.43 2.97
N ASN A 221 -12.76 0.55 2.23
CA ASN A 221 -11.91 1.42 1.40
C ASN A 221 -10.95 2.25 2.25
N HIS A 222 -11.40 2.84 3.35
CA HIS A 222 -10.57 3.63 4.26
C HIS A 222 -9.42 2.81 4.85
N LEU A 223 -9.71 1.61 5.35
CA LEU A 223 -8.70 0.67 5.85
C LEU A 223 -7.63 0.34 4.79
N SER A 224 -8.02 0.26 3.51
CA SER A 224 -7.07 0.03 2.40
C SER A 224 -6.14 1.22 2.11
N THR A 225 -6.35 2.37 2.76
CA THR A 225 -5.49 3.55 2.65
C THR A 225 -4.53 3.71 3.83
N LEU A 226 -4.54 2.76 4.77
CA LEU A 226 -3.64 2.74 5.91
C LEU A 226 -2.40 1.92 5.53
N PHE A 227 -1.21 2.45 5.79
CA PHE A 227 0.07 1.87 5.32
C PHE A 227 1.09 1.66 6.44
N PRO A 228 0.71 1.05 7.58
CA PRO A 228 1.67 0.73 8.64
C PRO A 228 2.69 -0.31 8.16
N ASP A 229 3.78 -0.44 8.93
CA ASP A 229 4.87 -1.39 8.69
C ASP A 229 4.44 -2.87 8.69
#